data_AF-A0A846NC74-F1
#
_entry.id   AF-A0A846NC74-F1
#
_cell.length_a   1.000
_cell.length_b   1.000
_cell.length_c   1.000
_cell.angle_alpha   90.00
_cell.angle_beta   90.00
_cell.angle_gamma   90.00
#
_symmetry.space_group_name_H-M   'P 1'
#
loop_
_entity.id
_entity.type
_entity.pdbx_description
1 polymer ?
#
loop_
_entity_poly.entity_id
_entity_poly.type
_entity_poly.pdbx_seq_one_letter_code
_entity_poly.pdbx_strand_id
1 'polypeptide(L)'
;MGIGAPRTTRLAEPEKLAPLKYEVPMREYKGEVVEVQLGAKKSEGGTRKKVIKIGGQKSLYWFEGGMKNRPVVTFDVFDVAPPLPRAIREHVEDVWHSPS
;
A
#
# COMPACT_ATOMS: atom_id res chain seq x y z
N MET A 1 62.30 11.11 43.11
CA MET A 1 60.83 10.92 43.11
C MET A 1 60.30 11.27 41.74
N GLY A 2 60.10 10.28 40.87
CA GLY A 2 59.48 10.47 39.56
C GLY A 2 58.11 9.79 39.57
N ILE A 3 57.04 10.56 39.46
CA ILE A 3 55.66 10.08 39.48
C ILE A 3 55.40 9.45 38.11
N GLY A 4 55.33 8.12 38.05
CA GLY A 4 55.02 7.40 36.81
C GLY A 4 53.59 7.71 36.35
N ALA A 5 53.42 8.06 35.07
CA ALA A 5 52.11 8.36 34.49
C ALA A 5 51.12 7.19 34.70
N PRO A 6 49.84 7.46 34.97
CA PRO A 6 48.84 6.41 35.17
C PRO A 6 48.71 5.59 33.88
N ARG A 7 48.86 4.27 33.99
CA ARG A 7 48.60 3.35 32.88
C ARG A 7 47.12 3.42 32.54
N THR A 8 46.79 3.89 31.34
CA THR A 8 45.45 3.77 30.79
C THR A 8 45.13 2.29 30.61
N THR A 9 44.20 1.77 31.41
CA THR A 9 43.58 0.47 31.17
C THR A 9 42.86 0.56 29.82
N ARG A 10 43.40 -0.12 28.80
CA ARG A 10 42.68 -0.32 27.54
C ARG A 10 41.37 -1.03 27.87
N LEU A 11 40.24 -0.36 27.60
CA LEU A 11 38.94 -1.02 27.60
C LEU A 11 39.04 -2.21 26.65
N ALA A 12 38.68 -3.40 27.12
CA ALA A 12 38.71 -4.61 26.30
C ALA A 12 37.85 -4.37 25.04
N GLU A 13 38.38 -4.74 23.88
CA GLU A 13 37.61 -4.70 22.64
C GLU A 13 36.31 -5.51 22.84
N PRO A 14 35.15 -4.98 22.43
CA PRO A 14 33.90 -5.70 22.57
C PRO A 14 34.03 -7.04 21.83
N GLU A 15 33.74 -8.14 22.53
CA GLU A 15 33.74 -9.47 21.92
C GLU A 15 32.90 -9.43 20.64
N LYS A 16 33.50 -9.87 19.53
CA LYS A 16 32.83 -9.89 18.23
C LYS A 16 31.58 -10.75 18.34
N LEU A 17 30.41 -10.11 18.32
CA LEU A 17 29.11 -10.77 18.31
C LEU A 17 29.04 -11.74 17.14
N ALA A 18 28.57 -12.96 17.41
CA ALA A 18 28.35 -13.96 16.37
C ALA A 18 27.39 -13.40 15.29
N PRO A 19 27.61 -13.71 14.01
CA PRO A 19 26.73 -13.24 12.95
C PRO A 19 25.32 -13.82 13.16
N LEU A 20 24.36 -12.95 13.44
CA LEU A 20 22.94 -13.28 13.48
C LEU A 20 22.41 -13.42 12.06
N LYS A 21 21.89 -14.60 11.72
CA LYS A 21 21.20 -14.82 10.44
C LYS A 21 19.79 -14.23 10.53
N TYR A 22 19.48 -13.28 9.65
CA TYR A 22 18.12 -12.78 9.50
C TYR A 22 17.40 -13.57 8.41
N GLU A 23 16.20 -14.05 8.72
CA GLU A 23 15.28 -14.66 7.77
C GLU A 23 14.00 -13.83 7.74
N VAL A 24 13.52 -13.51 6.55
CA VAL A 24 12.27 -12.74 6.40
C VAL A 24 11.13 -13.60 6.96
N PRO A 25 10.35 -13.09 7.93
CA PRO A 25 9.26 -13.85 8.51
C PRO A 25 8.15 -14.01 7.47
N MET A 26 8.08 -15.18 6.85
CA MET A 26 7.03 -15.55 5.90
C MET A 26 5.95 -16.34 6.62
N ARG A 27 4.69 -15.90 6.51
CA ARG A 27 3.53 -16.60 7.06
C ARG A 27 2.65 -17.16 5.95
N GLU A 28 2.17 -18.38 6.18
CA GLU A 28 1.11 -18.97 5.35
C GLU A 28 -0.27 -18.62 5.89
N TYR A 29 -1.16 -18.17 5.01
CA TYR A 29 -2.55 -17.83 5.32
C TYR A 29 -3.46 -18.83 4.61
N LYS A 30 -4.33 -19.50 5.36
CA LYS A 30 -5.24 -20.51 4.79
C LYS A 30 -6.40 -19.91 3.97
N GLY A 31 -6.68 -18.62 4.15
CA GLY A 31 -7.80 -17.92 3.51
C GLY A 31 -7.35 -17.01 2.36
N GLU A 32 -8.27 -16.75 1.44
CA GLU A 32 -8.14 -15.75 0.37
C GLU A 32 -9.29 -14.75 0.50
N VAL A 33 -9.00 -13.46 0.32
CA VAL A 33 -10.03 -12.43 0.18
C VAL A 33 -10.77 -12.66 -1.13
N VAL A 34 -12.10 -12.68 -1.10
CA VAL A 34 -12.91 -12.86 -2.32
C VAL A 34 -12.53 -11.83 -3.39
N GLU A 35 -12.36 -12.30 -4.63
CA GLU A 35 -12.18 -11.42 -5.78
C GLU A 35 -13.55 -10.98 -6.32
N VAL A 36 -13.75 -9.67 -6.43
CA VAL A 36 -15.00 -9.08 -6.92
C VAL A 36 -14.74 -8.42 -8.26
N GLN A 37 -15.64 -8.69 -9.22
CA GLN A 37 -15.66 -8.05 -10.53
C GLN A 37 -16.63 -6.86 -10.54
N LEU A 38 -16.15 -5.70 -11.00
CA LEU A 38 -16.94 -4.49 -11.22
C LEU A 38 -17.08 -4.21 -12.72
N GLY A 39 -18.33 -4.18 -13.19
CA GLY A 39 -18.70 -3.97 -14.59
C GLY A 39 -18.68 -5.25 -15.43
N ALA A 40 -19.19 -5.13 -16.66
CA ALA A 40 -19.26 -6.21 -17.64
C ALA A 40 -19.01 -5.67 -19.06
N LYS A 41 -18.26 -6.43 -19.85
CA LYS A 41 -18.00 -6.14 -21.27
C LYS A 41 -19.18 -6.53 -22.15
N LYS A 42 -19.15 -6.08 -23.42
CA LYS A 42 -20.15 -6.47 -24.43
C LYS A 42 -20.30 -7.99 -24.60
N SER A 43 -19.20 -8.73 -24.52
CA SER A 43 -19.21 -10.20 -24.56
C SER A 43 -19.88 -10.86 -23.34
N GLU A 44 -20.01 -10.12 -22.23
CA GLU A 44 -20.62 -10.55 -20.98
C GLU A 44 -22.03 -9.92 -20.81
N GLY A 45 -22.59 -9.34 -21.87
CA GLY A 45 -23.90 -8.67 -21.85
C GLY A 45 -23.89 -7.24 -21.29
N GLY A 46 -22.73 -6.66 -20.99
CA GLY A 46 -22.60 -5.30 -20.48
C GLY A 46 -22.21 -4.24 -21.53
N THR A 47 -22.09 -2.99 -21.10
CA THR A 47 -21.71 -1.86 -21.96
C THR A 47 -20.31 -1.30 -21.67
N ARG A 48 -19.62 -1.80 -20.63
CA ARG A 48 -18.34 -1.24 -20.21
C ARG A 48 -17.22 -1.72 -21.13
N LYS A 49 -16.30 -0.83 -21.48
CA LYS A 49 -15.11 -1.19 -22.29
C LYS A 49 -14.11 -2.04 -21.50
N LYS A 50 -14.08 -1.86 -20.18
CA LYS A 50 -13.13 -2.51 -19.27
C LYS A 50 -13.88 -3.01 -18.03
N VAL A 51 -13.26 -4.02 -17.41
CA VAL A 51 -13.68 -4.62 -16.15
C VAL A 51 -12.59 -4.33 -15.13
N ILE A 52 -12.99 -4.01 -13.91
CA ILE A 52 -12.08 -3.82 -12.77
C ILE A 52 -12.30 -4.97 -11.79
N LYS A 53 -11.21 -5.54 -11.28
CA LYS A 53 -11.24 -6.58 -10.26
C LYS A 53 -10.59 -6.07 -8.99
N ILE A 54 -11.17 -6.39 -7.84
CA ILE A 54 -10.67 -6.01 -6.51
C ILE A 54 -10.64 -7.24 -5.60
N GLY A 55 -9.78 -7.22 -4.57
CA GLY A 55 -9.61 -8.36 -3.66
C GLY A 55 -8.71 -9.45 -4.23
N GLY A 56 -8.87 -10.70 -3.77
CA GLY A 56 -8.04 -11.83 -4.17
C GLY A 56 -6.70 -11.97 -3.43
N GLN A 57 -6.51 -11.23 -2.34
CA GLN A 57 -5.27 -11.25 -1.57
C GLN A 57 -5.18 -12.51 -0.71
N LYS A 58 -3.99 -13.13 -0.70
CA LYS A 58 -3.67 -14.35 0.06
C LYS A 58 -2.67 -14.12 1.20
N SER A 59 -2.27 -12.88 1.42
CA SER A 59 -1.32 -12.49 2.47
C SER A 59 -1.68 -11.11 3.02
N LEU A 60 -1.24 -10.84 4.24
CA LEU A 60 -1.40 -9.52 4.85
C LEU A 60 -0.33 -8.56 4.32
N TYR A 61 0.92 -9.02 4.21
CA TYR A 61 2.03 -8.19 3.78
C TYR A 61 2.37 -8.43 2.31
N TRP A 62 2.65 -7.34 1.59
CA TRP A 62 3.03 -7.41 0.17
C TRP A 62 4.21 -8.36 -0.08
N PHE A 63 5.22 -8.36 0.79
CA PHE A 63 6.42 -9.17 0.57
C PHE A 63 6.16 -10.68 0.64
N GLU A 64 5.05 -11.12 1.23
CA GLU A 64 4.71 -12.54 1.37
C GLU A 64 4.01 -13.10 0.14
N GLY A 65 3.11 -12.33 -0.48
CA GLY A 65 2.27 -12.82 -1.59
C GLY A 65 1.90 -11.78 -2.65
N GLY A 66 2.47 -10.58 -2.59
CA GLY A 66 2.23 -9.49 -3.53
C GLY A 66 0.80 -8.93 -3.50
N MET A 67 0.49 -8.13 -4.53
CA MET A 67 -0.87 -7.65 -4.79
C MET A 67 -1.42 -8.28 -6.06
N LYS A 68 -2.42 -9.16 -5.93
CA LYS A 68 -3.09 -9.78 -7.09
C LYS A 68 -3.82 -8.73 -7.91
N ASN A 69 -4.68 -7.94 -7.26
CA ASN A 69 -5.36 -6.80 -7.85
C ASN A 69 -4.86 -5.51 -7.20
N ARG A 70 -4.56 -4.48 -8.01
CA ARG A 70 -4.11 -3.17 -7.54
C ARG A 70 -5.26 -2.41 -6.86
N PRO A 71 -4.99 -1.57 -5.84
CA PRO A 71 -5.98 -0.64 -5.31
C PRO A 71 -6.50 0.28 -6.42
N VAL A 72 -7.80 0.58 -6.34
CA VAL A 72 -8.50 1.42 -7.32
C VAL A 72 -9.08 2.61 -6.58
N VAL A 73 -8.87 3.80 -7.13
CA VAL A 73 -9.43 5.05 -6.62
C VAL A 73 -10.51 5.50 -7.59
N THR A 74 -11.64 5.94 -7.05
CA THR A 74 -12.75 6.53 -7.80
C THR A 74 -13.00 7.94 -7.31
N PHE A 75 -13.68 8.73 -8.14
CA PHE A 75 -14.21 10.03 -7.76
C PHE A 75 -15.73 9.94 -7.67
N ASP A 76 -16.30 10.62 -6.70
CA ASP A 76 -17.75 10.76 -6.60
C ASP A 76 -18.22 11.80 -7.62
N VAL A 77 -19.17 11.40 -8.46
CA VAL A 77 -19.84 12.29 -9.42
C VAL A 77 -21.29 12.42 -8.97
N PHE A 78 -21.70 13.65 -8.70
CA PHE A 78 -23.04 13.96 -8.20
C PHE A 78 -23.97 14.33 -9.35
N ASP A 79 -25.24 13.93 -9.25
CA ASP A 79 -26.31 14.28 -10.18
C ASP A 79 -26.77 15.74 -10.05
N VAL A 80 -26.58 16.32 -8.87
CA VAL A 80 -26.80 17.74 -8.56
C VAL A 80 -25.50 18.40 -8.14
N ALA A 81 -25.33 19.69 -8.46
CA ALA A 81 -24.16 20.45 -8.07
C ALA A 81 -24.05 20.57 -6.54
N PRO A 82 -23.11 19.88 -5.88
CA PRO A 82 -23.01 19.85 -4.43
C PRO A 82 -22.37 21.15 -3.89
N PRO A 83 -22.64 21.56 -2.64
CA PRO A 83 -21.93 22.71 -2.06
C PRO A 83 -20.53 22.28 -1.56
N LEU A 84 -19.53 22.19 -2.46
CA LEU A 84 -18.14 21.90 -2.09
C LEU A 84 -17.28 23.17 -1.94
N PRO A 85 -16.22 23.12 -1.10
CA PRO A 85 -15.24 24.19 -1.00
C PRO A 85 -14.60 24.55 -2.34
N ARG A 86 -14.22 25.83 -2.50
CA ARG A 86 -13.60 26.34 -3.74
C ARG A 86 -12.37 25.53 -4.15
N ALA A 87 -11.52 25.16 -3.20
CA ALA A 87 -10.30 24.38 -3.45
C ALA A 87 -10.55 23.00 -4.10
N ILE A 88 -11.76 22.46 -4.02
CA ILE A 88 -12.14 21.23 -4.72
C ILE A 88 -12.84 21.57 -6.04
N ARG A 89 -13.81 22.52 -5.98
CA ARG A 89 -14.63 22.92 -7.12
C ARG A 89 -13.81 23.48 -8.28
N GLU A 90 -12.73 24.22 -8.00
CA GLU A 90 -11.88 24.84 -9.04
C GLU A 90 -11.24 23.83 -10.00
N HIS A 91 -11.14 22.55 -9.61
CA HIS A 91 -10.58 21.49 -10.45
C HIS A 91 -11.60 20.80 -11.37
N VAL A 92 -12.89 21.09 -11.22
CA VAL A 92 -13.99 20.40 -11.92
C VAL A 92 -15.11 21.36 -12.35
N GLU A 93 -14.79 22.65 -12.45
CA GLU A 93 -15.77 23.72 -12.69
C GLU A 93 -16.43 23.62 -14.07
N ASP A 94 -15.70 23.16 -15.07
CA ASP A 94 -16.16 22.98 -16.46
C ASP A 94 -17.26 21.92 -16.60
N VAL A 95 -17.28 20.93 -15.70
CA VAL A 95 -18.26 19.84 -15.67
C VAL A 95 -19.21 19.89 -14.47
N TRP A 96 -19.19 20.98 -13.70
CA TRP A 96 -19.86 21.08 -12.39
C TRP A 96 -21.38 20.83 -12.41
N HIS A 97 -22.02 21.14 -13.53
CA HIS A 97 -23.46 20.97 -13.75
C HIS A 97 -23.77 19.88 -14.80
N SER A 98 -22.78 19.06 -15.19
CA SER A 98 -22.91 18.04 -16.23
C SER A 98 -22.29 16.71 -15.77
N PRO A 99 -23.07 15.81 -15.15
CA PRO A 99 -22.57 14.49 -14.71
C PRO A 99 -22.33 13.48 -15.85
N SER A 100 -22.82 13.80 -17.05
CA SER A 100 -22.79 12.94 -18.24
C SER A 100 -21.62 13.25 -19.16
#